data_AF-A0A9E5GHI4-F1
#
_entry.id   AF-A0A9E5GHI4-F1
#
_cell.length_a   1.000
_cell.length_b   1.000
_cell.length_c   1.000
_cell.angle_alpha   90.00
_cell.angle_beta   90.00
_cell.angle_gamma   90.00
#
_symmetry.space_group_name_H-M   'P 1'
#
loop_
_entity.id
_entity.type
_entity.pdbx_description
1 polymer ?
#
loop_
_entity_poly.entity_id
_entity_poly.type
_entity_poly.pdbx_seq_one_letter_code
_entity_poly.pdbx_strand_id
1 'polypeptide(L)'
;MVELALKVNHPNLKLNLDTGHAFLAAHYYHFDFLKAVSQMAPYLGHMHLNDNTGTFEPLRVTNRPVYDGMTMPWRREFGKGDIHLPPFFGKIPFDEVFALTRNYEGCYICEYTYEDYTPFNAMIVKKVRDRLLASRI
;
A
#
# COMPACT_ATOMS: atom_id res chain seq x y z
N MET A 1 -8.04 5.11 11.25
CA MET A 1 -8.24 4.99 9.78
C MET A 1 -9.71 4.98 9.35
N VAL A 2 -10.62 4.32 10.07
CA VAL A 2 -12.03 4.16 9.64
C VAL A 2 -13.01 5.22 10.14
N GLU A 3 -12.56 6.14 11.00
CA GLU A 3 -13.42 7.07 11.73
C GLU A 3 -14.29 7.94 10.80
N LEU A 4 -13.74 8.45 9.71
CA LEU A 4 -14.50 9.27 8.76
C LEU A 4 -15.63 8.46 8.09
N ALA A 5 -15.35 7.23 7.66
CA ALA A 5 -16.36 6.36 7.06
C ALA A 5 -17.51 6.07 8.04
N LEU A 6 -17.19 5.84 9.31
CA LEU A 6 -18.17 5.64 10.37
C LEU A 6 -19.00 6.89 10.64
N LYS A 7 -18.39 8.08 10.62
CA LYS A 7 -19.11 9.36 10.80
C LYS A 7 -20.06 9.67 9.65
N VAL A 8 -19.65 9.38 8.41
CA VAL A 8 -20.50 9.61 7.23
C VAL A 8 -21.61 8.56 7.14
N ASN A 9 -21.31 7.30 7.49
CA ASN A 9 -22.26 6.18 7.53
C ASN A 9 -23.18 6.10 6.30
N HIS A 10 -22.60 6.11 5.10
CA HIS A 10 -23.35 6.09 3.84
C HIS A 10 -23.05 4.80 3.04
N PRO A 11 -24.05 4.08 2.51
CA PRO A 11 -23.85 2.81 1.81
C PRO A 11 -22.94 2.91 0.58
N ASN A 12 -22.92 4.07 -0.08
CA ASN A 12 -22.08 4.33 -1.26
C ASN A 12 -20.67 4.83 -0.92
N LEU A 13 -20.33 5.00 0.37
CA LEU A 13 -18.97 5.33 0.78
C LEU A 13 -18.20 4.05 1.08
N LYS A 14 -17.07 3.87 0.40
CA LYS A 14 -16.10 2.81 0.63
C LYS A 14 -14.69 3.39 0.75
N LEU A 15 -13.80 2.64 1.39
CA LEU A 15 -12.40 3.02 1.56
C LEU A 15 -11.51 2.37 0.51
N ASN A 16 -10.46 3.07 0.09
CA ASN A 16 -9.35 2.49 -0.65
C ASN A 16 -8.20 2.24 0.33
N LEU A 17 -7.64 1.04 0.32
CA LEU A 17 -6.38 0.75 1.02
C LEU A 17 -5.22 0.84 0.03
N ASP A 18 -4.40 1.88 0.19
CA ASP A 18 -3.06 1.96 -0.40
C ASP A 18 -2.05 1.36 0.59
N THR A 19 -1.46 0.22 0.23
CA THR A 19 -0.60 -0.52 1.14
C THR A 19 0.68 0.24 1.49
N GLY A 20 1.30 0.91 0.51
CA GLY A 20 2.53 1.68 0.72
C GLY A 20 2.32 2.90 1.61
N HIS A 21 1.27 3.68 1.35
CA HIS A 21 0.96 4.87 2.15
C HIS A 21 0.58 4.49 3.57
N ALA A 22 -0.24 3.45 3.75
CA ALA A 22 -0.63 2.97 5.07
C ALA A 22 0.59 2.45 5.85
N PHE A 23 1.53 1.76 5.19
CA PHE A 23 2.75 1.25 5.82
C PHE A 23 3.72 2.38 6.23
N LEU A 24 3.94 3.36 5.35
CA LEU A 24 4.72 4.56 5.67
C LEU A 24 4.11 5.33 6.84
N ALA A 25 2.79 5.51 6.83
CA ALA A 25 2.07 6.17 7.93
C ALA A 25 2.20 5.40 9.24
N ALA A 26 2.12 4.06 9.21
CA ALA A 26 2.28 3.21 10.39
C ALA A 26 3.65 3.39 11.03
N HIS A 27 4.70 3.42 10.22
CA HIS A 27 6.07 3.65 10.68
C HIS A 27 6.28 5.06 11.22
N TYR A 28 5.73 6.09 10.56
CA TYR A 28 5.90 7.48 10.97
C TYR A 28 5.09 7.86 12.21
N TYR A 29 3.84 7.41 12.30
CA TYR A 29 2.93 7.70 13.41
C TYR A 29 2.93 6.61 14.50
N HIS A 30 3.78 5.60 14.37
CA HIS A 30 4.01 4.53 15.36
C HIS A 30 2.74 3.76 15.76
N PHE A 31 1.91 3.40 14.78
CA PHE A 31 0.76 2.52 15.01
C PHE A 31 0.96 1.15 14.34
N ASP A 32 0.18 0.16 14.78
CA ASP A 32 0.21 -1.19 14.21
C ASP A 32 -0.48 -1.22 12.84
N PHE A 33 0.32 -1.47 11.80
CA PHE A 33 -0.12 -1.56 10.41
C PHE A 33 -1.18 -2.65 10.19
N LEU A 34 -0.93 -3.88 10.65
CA LEU A 34 -1.83 -5.01 10.41
C LEU A 34 -3.15 -4.86 11.16
N LYS A 35 -3.10 -4.33 12.39
CA LYS A 35 -4.31 -3.97 13.14
C LYS A 35 -5.15 -2.96 12.36
N ALA A 36 -4.52 -1.96 11.76
CA ALA A 36 -5.24 -0.95 10.99
C ALA A 36 -5.83 -1.51 9.68
N VAL A 37 -5.09 -2.39 8.99
CA VAL A 37 -5.60 -3.14 7.82
C VAL A 37 -6.83 -3.97 8.19
N SER A 38 -6.76 -4.72 9.29
CA SER A 38 -7.88 -5.53 9.80
C SER A 38 -9.12 -4.66 10.08
N GLN A 39 -8.93 -3.48 10.69
CA GLN A 39 -10.02 -2.54 10.95
C GLN A 39 -10.65 -1.98 9.67
N MET A 40 -9.84 -1.76 8.62
CA MET A 40 -10.31 -1.24 7.34
C MET A 40 -11.02 -2.30 6.50
N ALA A 41 -10.67 -3.58 6.63
CA ALA A 41 -11.13 -4.67 5.76
C ALA A 41 -12.65 -4.68 5.46
N PRO A 42 -13.56 -4.45 6.43
CA PRO A 42 -15.00 -4.45 6.17
C PRO A 42 -15.51 -3.28 5.32
N TYR A 43 -14.71 -2.21 5.18
CA TYR A 43 -15.08 -0.97 4.51
C TYR A 43 -14.44 -0.81 3.14
N LEU A 44 -13.60 -1.77 2.72
CA LEU A 44 -12.85 -1.67 1.47
C LEU A 44 -13.77 -1.73 0.26
N GLY A 45 -13.56 -0.78 -0.66
CA GLY A 45 -14.09 -0.79 -2.01
C GLY A 45 -13.01 -1.06 -3.04
N HIS A 46 -11.77 -0.64 -2.76
CA HIS A 46 -10.61 -0.83 -3.62
C HIS A 46 -9.32 -1.07 -2.84
N MET A 47 -8.33 -1.72 -3.48
CA MET A 47 -6.99 -1.87 -2.94
C MET A 47 -5.93 -1.48 -3.98
N HIS A 48 -5.04 -0.56 -3.61
CA HIS A 48 -3.81 -0.27 -4.33
C HIS A 48 -2.66 -1.02 -3.66
N LEU A 49 -2.05 -1.92 -4.43
CA LEU A 49 -0.93 -2.75 -4.03
C LEU A 49 0.35 -2.13 -4.56
N ASN A 50 1.05 -1.44 -3.67
CA ASN A 50 2.42 -1.03 -3.88
C ASN A 50 3.23 -1.35 -2.62
N ASP A 51 4.46 -1.80 -2.81
CA ASP A 51 5.36 -2.12 -1.72
C ASP A 51 6.21 -0.90 -1.34
N ASN A 52 6.76 -0.92 -0.13
CA ASN A 52 7.57 0.16 0.40
C ASN A 52 8.58 -0.37 1.43
N THR A 53 9.67 0.36 1.65
CA THR A 53 10.65 0.01 2.70
C THR A 53 10.18 0.37 4.11
N GLY A 54 9.15 1.22 4.23
CA GLY A 54 8.67 1.77 5.50
C GLY A 54 9.48 2.97 6.00
N THR A 55 10.47 3.45 5.25
CA THR A 55 11.28 4.61 5.66
C THR A 55 10.58 5.89 5.22
N PHE A 56 9.98 6.61 6.17
CA PHE A 56 9.32 7.88 5.89
C PHE A 56 10.35 8.98 5.53
N GLU A 57 9.96 9.89 4.64
CA GLU A 57 10.73 11.09 4.31
C GLU A 57 10.08 12.31 4.99
N PRO A 58 10.66 12.84 6.09
CA PRO A 58 10.07 13.94 6.86
C PRO A 58 9.78 15.19 6.05
N LEU A 59 10.54 15.45 4.99
CA LEU A 59 10.30 16.62 4.12
C LEU A 59 8.91 16.60 3.48
N ARG A 60 8.26 15.43 3.34
CA ARG A 60 6.88 15.34 2.86
C ARG A 60 5.90 16.15 3.72
N VAL A 61 6.19 16.33 5.01
CA VAL A 61 5.36 17.11 5.95
C VAL A 61 6.02 18.41 6.41
N THR A 62 7.36 18.48 6.49
CA THR A 62 8.06 19.67 6.99
C THR A 62 8.40 20.68 5.89
N ASN A 63 8.59 20.23 4.65
CA ASN A 63 8.90 21.10 3.51
C ASN A 63 8.50 20.44 2.18
N ARG A 64 7.20 20.49 1.89
CA ARG A 64 6.60 19.81 0.74
C ARG A 64 7.22 20.20 -0.61
N PRO A 65 7.51 21.48 -0.91
CA PRO A 65 8.16 21.85 -2.17
C PRO A 65 9.52 21.18 -2.39
N VAL A 66 10.35 21.07 -1.33
CA VAL A 66 11.64 20.38 -1.43
C VAL A 66 11.44 18.89 -1.65
N TYR A 67 10.51 18.27 -0.92
CA TYR A 67 10.16 16.87 -1.14
C TYR A 67 9.76 16.63 -2.59
N ASP A 68 8.82 17.41 -3.13
CA ASP A 68 8.33 17.25 -4.50
C ASP A 68 9.44 17.46 -5.56
N GLY A 69 10.46 18.27 -5.26
CA GLY A 69 11.65 18.42 -6.10
C GLY A 69 12.63 17.23 -6.07
N MET A 70 12.50 16.30 -5.12
CA MET A 70 13.32 15.09 -5.07
C MET A 70 12.92 14.11 -6.18
N THR A 71 13.90 13.71 -6.99
CA THR A 71 13.67 12.78 -8.11
C THR A 71 13.31 11.37 -7.61
N MET A 72 12.50 10.64 -8.38
CA MET A 72 12.18 9.23 -8.04
C MET A 72 13.43 8.35 -7.90
N PRO A 73 14.46 8.43 -8.78
CA PRO A 73 15.69 7.67 -8.59
C PRO A 73 16.35 7.91 -7.23
N TRP A 74 16.43 9.17 -6.78
CA TRP A 74 17.01 9.49 -5.47
C TRP A 74 16.18 8.84 -4.35
N ARG A 75 14.85 8.99 -4.40
CA ARG A 75 13.97 8.40 -3.37
C ARG A 75 14.07 6.87 -3.34
N ARG A 76 14.12 6.21 -4.51
CA ARG A 76 14.25 4.76 -4.63
C ARG A 76 15.62 4.26 -4.15
N GLU A 77 16.71 4.93 -4.51
CA GLU A 77 18.08 4.59 -4.09
C GLU A 77 18.22 4.56 -2.56
N PHE A 78 17.70 5.59 -1.89
CA PHE A 78 17.70 5.64 -0.42
C PHE A 78 16.52 4.89 0.21
N GLY A 79 15.59 4.38 -0.61
CA GLY A 79 14.38 3.72 -0.18
C GLY A 79 13.52 4.60 0.74
N LYS A 80 13.41 5.91 0.49
CA LYS A 80 12.72 6.86 1.36
C LYS A 80 11.48 7.49 0.73
N GLY A 81 10.41 7.50 1.51
CA GLY A 81 9.15 8.12 1.14
C GLY A 81 8.34 7.27 0.17
N ASP A 82 7.56 7.95 -0.65
CA ASP A 82 6.52 7.37 -1.48
C ASP A 82 7.08 6.87 -2.81
N ILE A 83 7.72 5.69 -2.76
CA ILE A 83 8.56 5.13 -3.83
C ILE A 83 7.87 4.11 -4.72
N HIS A 84 6.68 3.62 -4.33
CA HIS A 84 5.84 2.67 -5.08
C HIS A 84 6.63 1.52 -5.70
N LEU A 85 7.23 0.67 -4.87
CA LEU A 85 7.88 -0.55 -5.36
C LEU A 85 6.81 -1.56 -5.79
N PRO A 86 7.12 -2.51 -6.70
CA PRO A 86 6.18 -3.58 -7.01
C PRO A 86 5.86 -4.42 -5.76
N PRO A 87 4.64 -4.96 -5.61
CA PRO A 87 4.32 -5.86 -4.51
C PRO A 87 5.36 -6.97 -4.33
N PHE A 88 5.77 -7.22 -3.09
CA PHE A 88 6.81 -8.18 -2.69
C PHE A 88 8.27 -7.78 -3.05
N PHE A 89 8.54 -6.51 -3.33
CA PHE A 89 9.90 -5.97 -3.53
C PHE A 89 10.38 -5.09 -2.37
N GLY A 90 9.52 -4.81 -1.41
CA GLY A 90 9.81 -4.00 -0.23
C GLY A 90 9.65 -4.82 1.05
N LYS A 91 9.01 -4.24 2.06
CA LYS A 91 8.86 -4.82 3.40
C LYS A 91 7.42 -5.02 3.84
N ILE A 92 6.45 -4.70 2.99
CA ILE A 92 5.04 -4.87 3.36
C ILE A 92 4.73 -6.37 3.49
N PRO A 93 4.15 -6.81 4.62
CA PRO A 93 3.76 -8.20 4.86
C PRO A 93 2.48 -8.55 4.08
N PHE A 94 2.59 -8.71 2.76
CA PHE A 94 1.44 -8.89 1.87
C PHE A 94 0.63 -10.15 2.15
N ASP A 95 1.24 -11.23 2.62
CA ASP A 95 0.52 -12.46 2.95
C ASP A 95 -0.45 -12.24 4.10
N GLU A 96 -0.02 -11.53 5.14
CA GLU A 96 -0.82 -11.13 6.28
C GLU A 96 -1.89 -10.12 5.87
N VAL A 97 -1.56 -9.15 5.00
CA VAL A 97 -2.55 -8.23 4.42
C VAL A 97 -3.65 -9.01 3.71
N PHE A 98 -3.29 -9.93 2.81
CA PHE A 98 -4.25 -10.73 2.04
C PHE A 98 -5.05 -11.69 2.92
N ALA A 99 -4.48 -12.22 4.01
CA ALA A 99 -5.21 -13.03 4.97
C ALA A 99 -6.25 -12.19 5.74
N LEU A 100 -5.90 -10.97 6.15
CA LEU A 100 -6.80 -10.05 6.85
C LEU A 100 -7.92 -9.51 5.95
N THR A 101 -7.63 -9.37 4.65
CA THR A 101 -8.60 -8.91 3.64
C THR A 101 -9.17 -10.06 2.80
N ARG A 102 -9.11 -11.32 3.27
CA ARG A 102 -9.49 -12.51 2.47
C ARG A 102 -10.93 -12.48 1.93
N ASN A 103 -11.83 -11.78 2.63
CA ASN A 103 -13.24 -11.63 2.24
C ASN A 103 -13.48 -10.46 1.27
N TYR A 104 -12.44 -9.71 0.90
CA TYR A 104 -12.56 -8.60 -0.04
C TYR A 104 -12.56 -9.12 -1.49
N GLU A 105 -13.67 -8.86 -2.19
CA GLU A 105 -13.95 -9.35 -3.55
C GLU A 105 -13.84 -8.27 -4.64
N GLY A 106 -13.40 -7.06 -4.30
CA GLY A 106 -13.27 -5.99 -5.29
C GLY A 106 -11.96 -6.04 -6.08
N CYS A 107 -11.57 -4.90 -6.64
CA CYS A 107 -10.42 -4.78 -7.52
C CYS A 107 -9.09 -4.56 -6.76
N TYR A 108 -8.03 -5.12 -7.30
CA TYR A 108 -6.66 -4.95 -6.82
C TYR A 108 -5.85 -4.32 -7.95
N ILE A 109 -5.31 -3.12 -7.72
CA ILE A 109 -4.41 -2.45 -8.66
C ILE A 109 -2.98 -2.60 -8.16
N CYS A 110 -2.09 -3.18 -8.96
CA CYS A 110 -0.66 -3.09 -8.65
C CYS A 110 -0.16 -1.72 -9.10
N GLU A 111 0.14 -0.84 -8.15
CA GLU A 111 0.46 0.56 -8.38
C GLU A 111 1.98 0.78 -8.29
N TYR A 112 2.66 0.69 -9.42
CA TYR A 112 4.08 1.00 -9.52
C TYR A 112 4.39 1.47 -10.94
N THR A 113 5.56 2.09 -11.15
CA THR A 113 5.99 2.54 -12.48
C THR A 113 6.25 1.32 -13.37
N TYR A 114 5.27 0.92 -14.19
CA TYR A 114 5.29 -0.33 -14.96
C TYR A 114 6.55 -0.47 -15.83
N GLU A 115 6.95 0.61 -16.48
CA GLU A 115 8.06 0.66 -17.43
C GLU A 115 9.40 0.33 -16.74
N ASP A 116 9.60 0.82 -15.51
CA ASP A 116 10.82 0.60 -14.72
C ASP A 116 11.06 -0.89 -14.40
N TYR A 117 10.01 -1.71 -14.47
CA TYR A 117 10.04 -3.15 -14.13
C TYR A 117 9.60 -4.05 -15.28
N THR A 118 9.69 -3.57 -16.53
CA THR A 118 9.24 -4.29 -17.74
C THR A 118 9.63 -5.79 -17.77
N PRO A 119 10.88 -6.18 -17.48
CA PRO A 119 11.28 -7.60 -17.47
C PRO A 119 10.60 -8.45 -16.39
N PHE A 120 10.10 -7.83 -15.33
CA PHE A 120 9.54 -8.49 -14.13
C PHE A 120 8.02 -8.47 -14.07
N ASN A 121 7.33 -7.68 -14.90
CA ASN A 121 5.89 -7.45 -14.78
C ASN A 121 5.05 -8.74 -14.82
N ALA A 122 5.38 -9.69 -15.70
CA ALA A 122 4.70 -10.98 -15.75
C ALA A 122 4.88 -11.78 -14.45
N MET A 123 6.09 -11.77 -13.88
CA MET A 123 6.39 -12.42 -12.61
C MET A 123 5.66 -11.75 -11.44
N ILE A 124 5.65 -10.41 -11.40
CA ILE A 124 4.98 -9.63 -10.35
C ILE A 124 3.48 -9.98 -10.31
N VAL A 125 2.80 -9.89 -11.45
CA VAL A 125 1.37 -10.21 -11.55
C VAL A 125 1.10 -11.65 -11.16
N LYS A 126 1.93 -12.60 -11.63
CA LYS A 126 1.79 -14.00 -11.26
C LYS A 126 1.93 -14.20 -9.74
N LYS A 127 2.96 -13.63 -9.13
CA LYS A 127 3.22 -13.73 -7.69
C LYS A 127 2.06 -13.15 -6.89
N VAL A 128 1.61 -11.94 -7.21
CA VAL A 128 0.45 -11.31 -6.53
C VAL A 128 -0.78 -12.21 -6.63
N ARG A 129 -1.11 -12.71 -7.82
CA ARG A 129 -2.27 -13.58 -8.02
C ARG A 129 -2.16 -14.88 -7.23
N ASP A 130 -1.02 -15.56 -7.29
CA ASP A 130 -0.81 -16.83 -6.58
C ASP A 130 -0.97 -16.64 -5.06
N ARG A 131 -0.36 -15.60 -4.49
CA ARG A 131 -0.42 -15.32 -3.05
C ARG A 131 -1.82 -14.87 -2.60
N LEU A 132 -2.51 -14.08 -3.42
CA LEU A 132 -3.89 -13.67 -3.16
C LEU A 132 -4.85 -14.86 -3.20
N LEU A 133 -4.70 -15.78 -4.15
CA LEU A 133 -5.54 -16.98 -4.21
C LEU A 133 -5.26 -17.92 -3.04
N ALA A 134 -4.00 -18.06 -2.63
CA ALA A 134 -3.64 -18.87 -1.47
C ALA A 134 -4.22 -18.34 -0.14
N SER A 135 -4.43 -17.02 0.00
CA SER A 135 -4.98 -16.44 1.23
C SER A 135 -6.49 -16.64 1.41
N ARG A 136 -7.18 -17.16 0.39
CA ARG A 136 -8.63 -17.41 0.39
C ARG A 136 -9.02 -18.82 0.84
N ILE A 137 -8.03 -19.68 1.12
CA ILE A 137 -8.21 -21.07 1.54
C ILE A 137 -8.35 -21.14 3.06
#